data_AF-A0A8J3Z9I8-F1
#
_entry.id   AF-A0A8J3Z9I8-F1
#
_cell.length_a   1.000
_cell.length_b   1.000
_cell.length_c   1.000
_cell.angle_alpha   90.00
_cell.angle_beta   90.00
_cell.angle_gamma   90.00
#
_symmetry.space_group_name_H-M   'P 1'
#
loop_
_entity.id
_entity.type
_entity.pdbx_description
1 polymer ?
#
loop_
_entity_poly.entity_id
_entity_poly.type
_entity_poly.pdbx_seq_one_letter_code
_entity_poly.pdbx_strand_id
1 'polypeptide(L)'
;MANRDPVADLRRIAFLLERAHEATYRVRAFRGAATSLASVPTEEIAARAAAGTLTQIAGVGAVTARCVVESLAGEEPVYLRRLVDTAGTDLDEATAALRAALKGDCHSHSDWSDGGSPIEEMVAAAIELGHEYLVLTDHSPRLTVARGLDADRLRKQLDVVAAINDGLAGVPLERPFRLLTGIEVDILADGGLDQEDELLARLDVVVGSVHSGLKDDAAVMTRRMVKALENPHLDILGHCTGRLLPRSEQPATSAAPPDPEAAAKEKEKRGGRGGERGRRGGGNGRAESTFDADAVFATAAGHDKAIEINSRPERLDPPKRLLRKALEAGCRFTIDTDAHAPGQLDWQRFGCERAIACAVPPERIVNTWSLDDLLAWTRGHEGG
;
A
#
# COMPACT_ATOMS: atom_id res chain seq x y z
N MET A 1 -9.55 34.46 -7.60
CA MET A 1 -9.90 33.05 -7.34
C MET A 1 -8.62 32.26 -7.43
N ALA A 2 -8.36 31.34 -6.50
CA ALA A 2 -7.15 30.51 -6.58
C ALA A 2 -7.19 29.72 -7.89
N ASN A 3 -6.11 29.74 -8.67
CA ASN A 3 -6.02 28.95 -9.89
C ASN A 3 -5.83 27.48 -9.47
N ARG A 4 -6.92 26.70 -9.44
CA ARG A 4 -6.83 25.27 -9.13
C ARG A 4 -6.21 24.53 -10.31
N ASP A 5 -5.51 23.45 -10.00
CA ASP A 5 -4.99 22.52 -11.01
C ASP A 5 -5.96 21.35 -11.19
N PRO A 6 -6.65 21.23 -12.34
CA PRO A 6 -7.58 20.13 -12.58
C PRO A 6 -6.90 18.75 -12.59
N VAL A 7 -5.61 18.67 -12.95
CA VAL A 7 -4.87 17.40 -12.91
C VAL A 7 -4.63 16.99 -11.47
N ALA A 8 -4.22 17.92 -10.61
CA ALA A 8 -4.07 17.69 -9.17
C ALA A 8 -5.40 17.27 -8.52
N ASP A 9 -6.51 17.90 -8.88
CA ASP A 9 -7.84 17.54 -8.37
C ASP A 9 -8.26 16.11 -8.77
N LEU A 10 -8.01 15.69 -10.02
CA LEU A 10 -8.28 14.33 -10.47
C LEU A 10 -7.39 13.29 -9.76
N ARG A 11 -6.10 13.61 -9.56
CA ARG A 11 -5.18 12.77 -8.77
C ARG A 11 -5.66 12.63 -7.33
N ARG A 12 -6.11 13.72 -6.70
CA ARG A 12 -6.66 13.70 -5.34
C ARG A 12 -7.93 12.86 -5.24
N ILE A 13 -8.81 12.92 -6.24
CA ILE A 13 -9.99 12.04 -6.31
C ILE A 13 -9.56 10.58 -6.41
N ALA A 14 -8.61 10.25 -7.28
CA ALA A 14 -8.12 8.88 -7.42
C ALA A 14 -7.52 8.34 -6.12
N PHE A 15 -6.70 9.15 -5.44
CA PHE A 15 -6.15 8.85 -4.12
C PHE A 15 -7.25 8.52 -3.10
N LEU A 16 -8.29 9.37 -3.00
CA LEU A 16 -9.37 9.15 -2.04
C LEU A 16 -10.21 7.90 -2.38
N LEU A 17 -10.37 7.56 -3.66
CA LEU A 17 -11.02 6.31 -4.08
C LEU A 17 -10.17 5.08 -3.72
N GLU A 18 -8.85 5.14 -3.91
CA GLU A 18 -7.91 4.08 -3.50
C GLU A 18 -7.94 3.88 -1.99
N ARG A 19 -7.88 4.97 -1.21
CA ARG A 19 -8.02 4.99 0.25
C ARG A 19 -9.36 4.37 0.70
N ALA A 20 -10.44 4.67 -0.01
CA ALA A 20 -11.77 4.11 0.23
C ALA A 20 -11.89 2.62 -0.14
N HIS A 21 -10.85 2.01 -0.71
CA HIS A 21 -10.85 0.65 -1.25
C HIS A 21 -11.96 0.45 -2.31
N GLU A 22 -12.14 1.45 -3.17
CA GLU A 22 -13.14 1.44 -4.23
C GLU A 22 -12.74 0.55 -5.41
N ALA A 23 -13.74 0.25 -6.26
CA ALA A 23 -13.52 -0.60 -7.43
C ALA A 23 -12.43 -0.05 -8.36
N THR A 24 -11.49 -0.91 -8.75
CA THR A 24 -10.30 -0.54 -9.55
C THR A 24 -10.65 0.20 -10.84
N TYR A 25 -11.77 -0.12 -11.50
CA TYR A 25 -12.18 0.58 -12.72
C TYR A 25 -12.51 2.07 -12.47
N ARG A 26 -13.06 2.41 -11.30
CA ARG A 26 -13.36 3.80 -10.92
C ARG A 26 -12.07 4.57 -10.73
N VAL A 27 -11.14 4.01 -9.95
CA VAL A 27 -9.80 4.60 -9.73
C VAL A 27 -9.09 4.84 -11.06
N ARG A 28 -9.05 3.82 -11.94
CA ARG A 28 -8.43 3.91 -13.26
C ARG A 28 -9.03 5.01 -14.14
N ALA A 29 -10.33 5.29 -14.03
CA ALA A 29 -10.95 6.37 -14.78
C ALA A 29 -10.37 7.74 -14.40
N PHE A 30 -10.19 8.00 -13.10
CA PHE A 30 -9.60 9.27 -12.62
C PHE A 30 -8.10 9.35 -12.87
N ARG A 31 -7.34 8.27 -12.59
CA ARG A 31 -5.91 8.18 -12.90
C ARG A 31 -5.64 8.39 -14.38
N GLY A 32 -6.34 7.64 -15.25
CA GLY A 32 -6.20 7.73 -16.70
C GLY A 32 -6.52 9.12 -17.23
N ALA A 33 -7.58 9.76 -16.74
CA ALA A 33 -7.90 11.14 -17.11
C ALA A 33 -6.80 12.13 -16.68
N ALA A 34 -6.29 12.00 -15.45
CA ALA A 34 -5.19 12.84 -14.96
C ALA A 34 -3.91 12.67 -15.79
N THR A 35 -3.52 11.43 -16.10
CA THR A 35 -2.35 11.13 -16.95
C THR A 35 -2.51 11.72 -18.35
N SER A 36 -3.66 11.53 -19.00
CA SER A 36 -3.91 12.09 -20.33
C SER A 36 -3.81 13.62 -20.31
N LEU A 37 -4.42 14.26 -19.32
CA LEU A 37 -4.44 15.72 -19.20
C LEU A 37 -3.09 16.32 -18.81
N ALA A 38 -2.26 15.62 -18.03
CA ALA A 38 -0.93 16.08 -17.66
C ALA A 38 0.00 16.29 -18.88
N SER A 39 -0.29 15.63 -20.00
CA SER A 39 0.45 15.77 -21.26
C SER A 39 -0.06 16.90 -22.17
N VAL A 40 -1.17 17.55 -21.81
CA VAL A 40 -1.84 18.58 -22.62
C VAL A 40 -1.55 19.97 -22.04
N PRO A 41 -1.19 20.99 -22.85
CA PRO A 41 -1.00 22.34 -22.35
C PRO A 41 -2.24 22.89 -21.66
N THR A 42 -2.07 23.58 -20.53
CA THR A 42 -3.18 24.10 -19.71
C THR A 42 -4.16 24.98 -20.52
N GLU A 43 -3.65 25.78 -21.45
CA GLU A 43 -4.45 26.62 -22.35
C GLU A 43 -5.36 25.79 -23.28
N GLU A 44 -4.87 24.65 -23.77
CA GLU A 44 -5.65 23.74 -24.60
C GLU A 44 -6.73 23.03 -23.77
N ILE A 45 -6.42 22.64 -22.53
CA ILE A 45 -7.41 22.08 -21.61
C ILE A 45 -8.54 23.09 -21.38
N ALA A 46 -8.20 24.36 -21.12
CA ALA A 46 -9.16 25.43 -20.94
C ALA A 46 -10.02 25.69 -22.19
N ALA A 47 -9.41 25.71 -23.38
CA ALA A 47 -10.12 25.89 -24.65
C ALA A 47 -11.11 24.74 -24.92
N ARG A 48 -10.68 23.48 -24.69
CA ARG A 48 -11.55 22.30 -24.83
C ARG A 48 -12.66 22.27 -23.78
N ALA A 49 -12.39 22.74 -22.56
CA ALA A 49 -13.40 22.88 -21.52
C ALA A 49 -14.50 23.88 -21.95
N ALA A 50 -14.11 25.06 -22.44
CA ALA A 50 -15.04 26.07 -22.95
C ALA A 50 -15.85 25.58 -24.17
N ALA A 51 -15.24 24.78 -25.04
CA ALA A 51 -15.89 24.17 -26.19
C ALA A 51 -16.74 22.93 -25.85
N GLY A 52 -16.69 22.41 -24.62
CA GLY A 52 -17.37 21.18 -24.22
C GLY A 52 -16.81 19.91 -24.86
N THR A 53 -15.55 19.91 -25.28
CA THR A 53 -14.92 18.82 -26.06
C THR A 53 -13.87 18.01 -25.27
N LEU A 54 -13.78 18.20 -23.94
CA LEU A 54 -12.84 17.45 -23.09
C LEU A 54 -12.96 15.93 -23.24
N THR A 55 -14.17 15.39 -23.43
CA THR A 55 -14.40 13.95 -23.60
C THR A 55 -13.87 13.38 -24.92
N GLN A 56 -13.36 14.23 -25.82
CA GLN A 56 -12.63 13.79 -27.02
C GLN A 56 -11.17 13.45 -26.72
N ILE A 57 -10.65 13.84 -25.55
CA ILE A 57 -9.34 13.40 -25.07
C ILE A 57 -9.47 11.95 -24.61
N ALA A 58 -8.64 11.06 -25.14
CA ALA A 58 -8.63 9.66 -24.75
C ALA A 58 -8.42 9.51 -23.23
N GLY A 59 -9.25 8.70 -22.58
CA GLY A 59 -9.22 8.50 -21.12
C GLY A 59 -10.02 9.52 -20.30
N VAL A 60 -10.53 10.60 -20.91
CA VAL A 60 -11.39 11.58 -20.23
C VAL A 60 -12.86 11.22 -20.43
N GLY A 61 -13.51 10.73 -19.36
CA GLY A 61 -14.93 10.43 -19.31
C GLY A 61 -15.79 11.64 -18.93
N ALA A 62 -17.12 11.50 -18.97
CA ALA A 62 -18.04 12.60 -18.66
C ALA A 62 -17.92 13.10 -17.21
N VAL A 63 -17.62 12.20 -16.26
CA VAL A 63 -17.45 12.56 -14.84
C VAL A 63 -16.13 13.31 -14.62
N THR A 64 -15.03 12.82 -15.19
CA THR A 64 -13.72 13.46 -15.04
C THR A 64 -13.67 14.80 -15.78
N ALA A 65 -14.26 14.90 -16.97
CA ALA A 65 -14.44 16.16 -17.69
C ALA A 65 -15.19 17.20 -16.86
N ARG A 66 -16.25 16.80 -16.14
CA ARG A 66 -16.98 17.70 -15.25
C ARG A 66 -16.11 18.22 -14.11
N CYS A 67 -15.33 17.35 -13.48
CA CYS A 67 -14.40 17.76 -12.42
C CYS A 67 -13.36 18.77 -12.94
N VAL A 68 -12.87 18.57 -14.17
CA VAL A 68 -11.94 19.52 -14.82
C VAL A 68 -12.60 20.89 -15.03
N VAL A 69 -13.85 20.92 -15.52
CA VAL A 69 -14.59 22.18 -15.72
C VAL A 69 -14.83 22.91 -14.39
N GLU A 70 -15.25 22.20 -13.34
CA GLU A 70 -15.45 22.75 -12.00
C GLU A 70 -14.13 23.34 -11.44
N SER A 71 -13.02 22.60 -11.56
CA SER A 71 -11.69 23.05 -11.13
C SER A 71 -11.20 24.30 -11.87
N LEU A 72 -11.34 24.34 -13.21
CA LEU A 72 -10.97 25.51 -14.03
C LEU A 72 -11.81 26.76 -13.72
N ALA A 73 -13.02 26.60 -13.18
CA ALA A 73 -13.83 27.71 -12.67
C ALA A 73 -13.34 28.23 -11.30
N GLY A 74 -12.30 27.60 -10.73
CA GLY A 74 -11.79 27.88 -9.38
C GLY A 74 -12.62 27.21 -8.27
N GLU A 75 -13.53 26.30 -8.62
CA GLU A 75 -14.38 25.59 -7.67
C GLU A 75 -13.76 24.23 -7.31
N GLU A 76 -13.89 23.81 -6.05
CA GLU A 76 -13.55 22.42 -5.72
C GLU A 76 -14.55 21.47 -6.38
N PRO A 77 -14.09 20.46 -7.14
CA PRO A 77 -14.99 19.54 -7.81
C PRO A 77 -15.98 18.90 -6.84
N VAL A 78 -17.26 18.84 -7.22
CA VAL A 78 -18.32 18.30 -6.34
C VAL A 78 -18.03 16.85 -5.97
N TYR A 79 -17.41 16.11 -6.88
CA TYR A 79 -16.99 14.73 -6.64
C TYR A 79 -15.90 14.65 -5.56
N LEU A 80 -14.90 15.55 -5.62
CA LEU A 80 -13.82 15.65 -4.65
C LEU A 80 -14.37 16.03 -3.26
N ARG A 81 -15.17 17.10 -3.17
CA ARG A 81 -15.78 17.53 -1.91
C ARG A 81 -16.56 16.40 -1.23
N ARG A 82 -17.37 15.66 -2.00
CA ARG A 82 -18.12 14.51 -1.47
C ARG A 82 -17.23 13.39 -0.95
N LEU A 83 -16.08 13.14 -1.56
CA LEU A 83 -15.13 12.14 -1.06
C LEU A 83 -14.44 12.61 0.22
N VAL A 84 -14.10 13.90 0.30
CA VAL A 84 -13.51 14.49 1.50
C VAL A 84 -14.50 14.43 2.67
N ASP A 85 -15.76 14.79 2.44
CA ASP A 85 -16.83 14.75 3.45
C ASP A 85 -17.07 13.32 3.99
N THR A 86 -16.84 12.29 3.18
CA THR A 86 -17.04 10.89 3.56
C THR A 86 -15.77 10.15 4.00
N ALA A 87 -14.61 10.82 4.00
CA ALA A 87 -13.29 10.23 4.28
C ALA A 87 -13.14 9.57 5.67
N GLY A 88 -14.12 9.73 6.56
CA GLY A 88 -14.20 9.03 7.84
C GLY A 88 -13.26 9.57 8.92
N THR A 89 -13.59 9.22 10.15
CA THR A 89 -13.45 9.96 11.44
C THR A 89 -12.04 10.23 11.97
N ASP A 90 -11.99 11.24 12.85
CA ASP A 90 -10.92 11.54 13.81
C ASP A 90 -10.44 10.26 14.50
N LEU A 91 -9.13 10.03 14.46
CA LEU A 91 -8.46 9.03 15.28
C LEU A 91 -8.54 9.48 16.74
N ASP A 92 -8.62 8.53 17.68
CA ASP A 92 -8.39 8.88 19.08
C ASP A 92 -6.98 9.46 19.25
N GLU A 93 -6.77 10.24 20.32
CA GLU A 93 -5.53 10.98 20.53
C GLU A 93 -4.28 10.09 20.51
N ALA A 94 -4.34 8.89 21.08
CA ALA A 94 -3.20 7.97 21.13
C ALA A 94 -2.90 7.37 19.75
N THR A 95 -3.94 6.99 19.01
CA THR A 95 -3.81 6.51 17.63
C THR A 95 -3.29 7.60 16.70
N ALA A 96 -3.80 8.84 16.83
CA ALA A 96 -3.33 9.99 16.08
C ALA A 96 -1.86 10.31 16.37
N ALA A 97 -1.46 10.29 17.65
CA ALA A 97 -0.07 10.51 18.06
C ALA A 97 0.86 9.43 17.51
N LEU A 98 0.48 8.15 17.56
CA LEU A 98 1.26 7.07 16.96
C LEU A 98 1.37 7.23 15.44
N ARG A 99 0.26 7.52 14.75
CA ARG A 99 0.26 7.72 13.29
C ARG A 99 1.17 8.88 12.87
N ALA A 100 1.18 9.96 13.65
CA ALA A 100 2.05 11.12 13.42
C ALA A 100 3.53 10.84 13.73
N ALA A 101 3.82 9.86 14.58
CA ALA A 101 5.18 9.42 14.88
C ALA A 101 5.78 8.49 13.81
N LEU A 102 4.96 7.90 12.93
CA LEU A 102 5.46 7.05 11.84
C LEU A 102 6.17 7.89 10.79
N LYS A 103 7.44 7.57 10.54
CA LYS A 103 8.32 8.21 9.57
C LYS A 103 8.31 7.54 8.21
N GLY A 104 7.83 6.32 8.09
CA GLY A 104 7.71 5.67 6.79
C GLY A 104 6.88 4.41 6.80
N ASP A 105 6.81 3.78 5.64
CA ASP A 105 6.15 2.50 5.38
C ASP A 105 7.18 1.52 4.79
N CYS A 106 7.28 0.34 5.39
CA CYS A 106 8.27 -0.67 5.03
C CYS A 106 7.74 -1.73 4.06
N HIS A 107 6.48 -1.64 3.61
CA HIS A 107 5.88 -2.63 2.70
C HIS A 107 4.92 -1.96 1.70
N SER A 108 5.39 -1.76 0.47
CA SER A 108 4.61 -1.17 -0.61
C SER A 108 4.98 -1.74 -1.98
N HIS A 109 4.05 -1.68 -2.92
CA HIS A 109 4.17 -2.26 -4.25
C HIS A 109 3.92 -1.21 -5.33
N SER A 110 4.45 -1.46 -6.52
CA SER A 110 4.31 -0.63 -7.71
C SER A 110 3.84 -1.45 -8.91
N ASP A 111 3.72 -0.79 -10.07
CA ASP A 111 3.43 -1.44 -11.35
C ASP A 111 4.57 -2.36 -11.87
N TRP A 112 5.66 -2.50 -11.11
CA TRP A 112 6.70 -3.49 -11.35
C TRP A 112 6.31 -4.91 -10.91
N SER A 113 5.46 -5.10 -9.89
CA SER A 113 4.77 -6.38 -9.64
C SER A 113 3.28 -6.29 -9.95
N ASP A 114 2.46 -6.16 -8.92
CA ASP A 114 0.99 -6.23 -8.93
C ASP A 114 0.35 -4.96 -8.38
N GLY A 115 1.16 -3.96 -8.05
CA GLY A 115 0.70 -2.61 -7.81
C GLY A 115 0.07 -2.01 -9.08
N GLY A 116 -0.84 -1.07 -8.88
CA GLY A 116 -1.57 -0.41 -9.96
C GLY A 116 -0.97 0.93 -10.39
N SER A 117 0.14 1.36 -9.79
CA SER A 117 0.68 2.72 -9.95
C SER A 117 2.20 2.75 -10.14
N PRO A 118 2.72 3.71 -10.92
CA PRO A 118 4.15 3.95 -11.03
C PRO A 118 4.80 4.29 -9.68
N ILE A 119 6.09 3.99 -9.56
CA ILE A 119 6.89 4.25 -8.35
C ILE A 119 6.83 5.74 -7.95
N GLU A 120 6.90 6.65 -8.93
CA GLU A 120 6.90 8.09 -8.69
C GLU A 120 5.60 8.59 -8.05
N GLU A 121 4.46 8.00 -8.40
CA GLU A 121 3.16 8.35 -7.80
C GLU A 121 3.05 7.79 -6.37
N MET A 122 3.66 6.63 -6.08
CA MET A 122 3.78 6.11 -4.71
C MET A 122 4.66 7.01 -3.85
N VAL A 123 5.82 7.43 -4.38
CA VAL A 123 6.75 8.37 -3.73
C VAL A 123 6.07 9.71 -3.44
N ALA A 124 5.39 10.29 -4.43
CA ALA A 124 4.70 11.57 -4.25
C ALA A 124 3.64 11.51 -3.14
N ALA A 125 2.89 10.41 -3.07
CA ALA A 125 1.90 10.23 -2.00
C ALA A 125 2.54 10.00 -0.62
N ALA A 126 3.64 9.25 -0.55
CA ALA A 126 4.37 9.08 0.71
C ALA A 126 4.90 10.43 1.25
N ILE A 127 5.43 11.28 0.37
CA ILE A 127 5.83 12.65 0.71
C ILE A 127 4.63 13.50 1.17
N GLU A 128 3.50 13.45 0.46
CA GLU A 128 2.27 14.17 0.85
C GLU A 128 1.74 13.74 2.23
N LEU A 129 1.90 12.46 2.57
CA LEU A 129 1.56 11.91 3.88
C LEU A 129 2.57 12.27 4.98
N GLY A 130 3.68 12.95 4.64
CA GLY A 130 4.69 13.41 5.57
C GLY A 130 5.73 12.36 5.96
N HIS A 131 5.85 11.27 5.20
CA HIS A 131 6.91 10.29 5.41
C HIS A 131 8.29 10.86 5.07
N GLU A 132 9.30 10.35 5.77
CA GLU A 132 10.73 10.55 5.53
C GLU A 132 11.30 9.43 4.65
N TYR A 133 10.63 8.28 4.57
CA TYR A 133 11.00 7.20 3.67
C TYR A 133 9.81 6.33 3.25
N LEU A 134 9.99 5.63 2.13
CA LEU A 134 9.12 4.56 1.66
C LEU A 134 10.01 3.41 1.20
N VAL A 135 9.70 2.17 1.60
CA VAL A 135 10.37 0.98 1.06
C VAL A 135 9.56 0.40 -0.08
N LEU A 136 10.19 0.28 -1.25
CA LEU A 136 9.61 -0.39 -2.41
C LEU A 136 9.90 -1.89 -2.32
N THR A 137 8.87 -2.70 -2.12
CA THR A 137 8.97 -4.14 -1.84
C THR A 137 8.13 -4.94 -2.84
N ASP A 138 8.29 -4.68 -4.13
CA ASP A 138 7.64 -5.48 -5.17
C ASP A 138 7.97 -6.99 -5.01
N HIS A 139 7.07 -7.86 -5.45
CA HIS A 139 7.17 -9.30 -5.15
C HIS A 139 8.33 -10.00 -5.86
N SER A 140 8.82 -11.10 -5.27
CA SER A 140 9.77 -12.03 -5.88
C SER A 140 9.12 -13.00 -6.91
N PRO A 141 9.92 -13.74 -7.72
CA PRO A 141 9.46 -14.44 -8.92
C PRO A 141 8.34 -15.47 -8.74
N ARG A 142 8.35 -16.24 -7.65
CA ARG A 142 7.42 -17.36 -7.49
C ARG A 142 5.98 -16.95 -7.28
N LEU A 143 5.72 -15.70 -6.90
CA LEU A 143 4.38 -15.14 -6.95
C LEU A 143 4.02 -14.79 -8.41
N THR A 144 3.89 -15.81 -9.25
CA THR A 144 3.72 -15.68 -10.71
C THR A 144 2.48 -14.88 -11.10
N VAL A 145 1.42 -14.91 -10.28
CA VAL A 145 0.20 -14.10 -10.46
C VAL A 145 0.49 -12.60 -10.33
N ALA A 146 1.50 -12.24 -9.54
CA ALA A 146 1.90 -10.87 -9.29
C ALA A 146 3.02 -10.36 -10.21
N ARG A 147 3.42 -11.14 -11.23
CA ARG A 147 4.50 -10.75 -12.16
C ARG A 147 5.77 -10.33 -11.40
N GLY A 148 6.18 -11.14 -10.41
CA GLY A 148 7.33 -10.85 -9.56
C GLY A 148 8.65 -10.64 -10.29
N LEU A 149 9.59 -10.02 -9.59
CA LEU A 149 10.90 -9.59 -10.08
C LEU A 149 11.91 -10.74 -10.02
N ASP A 150 12.26 -11.28 -11.19
CA ASP A 150 13.50 -12.05 -11.32
C ASP A 150 14.74 -11.19 -11.02
N ALA A 151 15.89 -11.83 -10.87
CA ALA A 151 17.14 -11.19 -10.50
C ALA A 151 17.51 -10.02 -11.45
N ASP A 152 17.28 -10.17 -12.76
CA ASP A 152 17.58 -9.14 -13.75
C ASP A 152 16.61 -7.96 -13.68
N ARG A 153 15.33 -8.22 -13.41
CA ARG A 153 14.33 -7.17 -13.20
C ARG A 153 14.55 -6.43 -11.89
N LEU A 154 14.95 -7.13 -10.82
CA LEU A 154 15.30 -6.50 -9.55
C LEU A 154 16.50 -5.57 -9.73
N ARG A 155 17.58 -6.01 -10.39
CA ARG A 155 18.74 -5.15 -10.70
C ARG A 155 18.33 -3.86 -11.41
N LYS A 156 17.45 -3.95 -12.42
CA LYS A 156 16.93 -2.78 -13.14
C LYS A 156 16.08 -1.88 -12.24
N GLN A 157 15.28 -2.45 -11.35
CA GLN A 157 14.50 -1.66 -10.40
C GLN A 157 15.41 -0.88 -9.43
N LEU A 158 16.53 -1.47 -9.00
CA LEU A 158 17.52 -0.75 -8.17
C LEU A 158 18.08 0.48 -8.90
N ASP A 159 18.36 0.36 -10.20
CA ASP A 159 18.81 1.51 -11.01
C ASP A 159 17.72 2.59 -11.11
N VAL A 160 16.44 2.20 -11.20
CA VAL A 160 15.30 3.13 -11.20
C VAL A 160 15.15 3.83 -9.86
N VAL A 161 15.26 3.11 -8.75
CA VAL A 161 15.23 3.70 -7.40
C VAL A 161 16.38 4.68 -7.21
N ALA A 162 17.58 4.36 -7.70
CA ALA A 162 18.72 5.28 -7.68
C ALA A 162 18.43 6.57 -8.47
N ALA A 163 17.92 6.45 -9.69
CA ALA A 163 17.57 7.60 -10.53
C ALA A 163 16.47 8.48 -9.90
N ILE A 164 15.47 7.89 -9.26
CA ILE A 164 14.43 8.62 -8.53
C ILE A 164 15.04 9.39 -7.35
N ASN A 165 15.88 8.75 -6.55
CA ASN A 165 16.56 9.40 -5.43
C ASN A 165 17.48 10.55 -5.89
N ASP A 166 18.20 10.39 -7.00
CA ASP A 166 19.01 11.45 -7.59
C ASP A 166 18.13 12.64 -8.04
N GLY A 167 16.97 12.35 -8.63
CA GLY A 167 15.98 13.36 -9.01
C GLY A 167 15.40 14.12 -7.81
N LEU A 168 15.23 13.45 -6.67
CA LEU A 168 14.72 14.05 -5.44
C LEU A 168 15.75 14.93 -4.71
N ALA A 169 17.05 14.66 -4.86
CA ALA A 169 18.11 15.36 -4.13
C ALA A 169 18.13 16.89 -4.36
N GLY A 170 17.58 17.37 -5.48
CA GLY A 170 17.47 18.80 -5.82
C GLY A 170 16.09 19.41 -5.57
N VAL A 171 15.11 18.64 -5.09
CA VAL A 171 13.73 19.11 -4.91
C VAL A 171 13.57 19.64 -3.48
N PRO A 172 13.11 20.90 -3.29
CA PRO A 172 12.77 21.40 -1.95
C PRO A 172 11.56 20.65 -1.41
N LEU A 173 11.76 19.84 -0.37
CA LEU A 173 10.71 19.13 0.34
C LEU A 173 10.58 19.69 1.76
N GLU A 174 9.38 19.62 2.33
CA GLU A 174 9.14 20.02 3.73
C GLU A 174 9.94 19.16 4.72
N ARG A 175 10.16 17.89 4.36
CA ARG A 175 10.98 16.92 5.09
C ARG A 175 11.91 16.19 4.13
N PRO A 176 13.12 15.80 4.56
CA PRO A 176 13.95 14.89 3.77
C PRO A 176 13.18 13.61 3.45
N PHE A 177 13.27 13.14 2.21
CA PHE A 177 12.64 11.90 1.78
C PHE A 177 13.64 10.98 1.08
N ARG A 178 13.55 9.68 1.33
CA ARG A 178 14.31 8.64 0.62
C ARG A 178 13.41 7.48 0.19
N LEU A 179 13.48 7.11 -1.09
CA LEU A 179 12.96 5.82 -1.54
C LEU A 179 14.01 4.75 -1.24
N LEU A 180 13.62 3.75 -0.44
CA LEU A 180 14.47 2.63 -0.06
C LEU A 180 14.23 1.43 -0.97
N THR A 181 15.31 0.72 -1.25
CA THR A 181 15.29 -0.52 -2.01
C THR A 181 14.86 -1.68 -1.12
N GLY A 182 13.92 -2.48 -1.60
CA GLY A 182 13.49 -3.66 -0.89
C GLY A 182 12.87 -4.70 -1.80
N ILE A 183 12.36 -5.76 -1.18
CA ILE A 183 11.59 -6.79 -1.86
C ILE A 183 10.65 -7.44 -0.86
N GLU A 184 9.46 -7.83 -1.31
CA GLU A 184 8.70 -8.84 -0.60
C GLU A 184 9.05 -10.22 -1.19
N VAL A 185 9.94 -10.92 -0.51
CA VAL A 185 10.44 -12.23 -0.94
C VAL A 185 9.54 -13.36 -0.45
N ASP A 186 9.17 -14.28 -1.35
CA ASP A 186 8.44 -15.49 -0.95
C ASP A 186 9.36 -16.37 -0.10
N ILE A 187 8.89 -16.75 1.08
CA ILE A 187 9.52 -17.77 1.91
C ILE A 187 9.17 -19.12 1.30
N LEU A 188 10.13 -19.85 0.76
CA LEU A 188 9.91 -21.14 0.10
C LEU A 188 9.48 -22.24 1.08
N ALA A 189 8.94 -23.35 0.56
CA ALA A 189 8.45 -24.46 1.38
C ALA A 189 9.53 -25.06 2.32
N ASP A 190 10.80 -24.94 1.96
CA ASP A 190 11.94 -25.38 2.76
C ASP A 190 12.52 -24.28 3.66
N GLY A 191 11.89 -23.10 3.74
CA GLY A 191 12.34 -21.94 4.51
C GLY A 191 13.39 -21.06 3.83
N GLY A 192 13.82 -21.38 2.61
CA GLY A 192 14.68 -20.50 1.82
C GLY A 192 13.95 -19.24 1.36
N LEU A 193 14.68 -18.25 0.87
CA LEU A 193 14.13 -17.02 0.30
C LEU A 193 14.22 -17.06 -1.24
N ASP A 194 13.15 -16.65 -1.92
CA ASP A 194 13.02 -16.70 -3.38
C ASP A 194 13.78 -15.58 -4.14
N GLN A 195 15.07 -15.40 -3.83
CA GLN A 195 15.97 -14.48 -4.54
C GLN A 195 17.43 -14.89 -4.36
N GLU A 196 18.32 -14.40 -5.24
CA GLU A 196 19.77 -14.57 -5.10
C GLU A 196 20.30 -13.89 -3.82
N ASP A 197 21.12 -14.60 -3.05
CA ASP A 197 21.71 -14.13 -1.79
C ASP A 197 22.45 -12.80 -1.94
N GLU A 198 23.28 -12.68 -2.99
CA GLU A 198 24.02 -11.45 -3.32
C GLU A 198 23.11 -10.26 -3.65
N LEU A 199 21.88 -10.50 -4.12
CA LEU A 199 20.91 -9.43 -4.36
C LEU A 199 20.19 -9.03 -3.09
N LEU A 200 19.85 -9.99 -2.23
CA LEU A 200 19.23 -9.70 -0.93
C LEU A 200 20.15 -8.85 -0.05
N ALA A 201 21.46 -9.14 -0.02
CA ALA A 201 22.48 -8.36 0.70
C ALA A 201 22.65 -6.91 0.21
N ARG A 202 22.06 -6.55 -0.95
CA ARG A 202 22.14 -5.18 -1.52
C ARG A 202 20.93 -4.33 -1.18
N LEU A 203 19.86 -4.92 -0.66
CA LEU A 203 18.61 -4.22 -0.37
C LEU A 203 18.70 -3.50 0.97
N ASP A 204 17.98 -2.38 1.08
CA ASP A 204 17.91 -1.63 2.33
C ASP A 204 17.04 -2.35 3.36
N VAL A 205 15.95 -3.00 2.90
CA VAL A 205 14.98 -3.76 3.73
C VAL A 205 14.42 -4.97 2.96
N VAL A 206 14.37 -6.14 3.58
CA VAL A 206 13.76 -7.36 3.05
C VAL A 206 12.56 -7.79 3.89
N VAL A 207 11.39 -7.85 3.24
CA VAL A 207 10.16 -8.40 3.83
C VAL A 207 9.99 -9.82 3.32
N GLY A 208 9.79 -10.78 4.21
CA GLY A 208 9.58 -12.19 3.86
C GLY A 208 8.17 -12.63 4.24
N SER A 209 7.47 -13.24 3.29
CA SER A 209 6.08 -13.66 3.47
C SER A 209 5.84 -15.06 2.90
N VAL A 210 4.86 -15.77 3.46
CA VAL A 210 4.41 -17.05 2.92
C VAL A 210 3.20 -16.82 2.01
N HIS A 211 3.34 -17.07 0.70
CA HIS A 211 2.22 -16.96 -0.24
C HIS A 211 1.66 -18.31 -0.73
N SER A 212 2.39 -19.39 -0.49
CA SER A 212 2.09 -20.74 -0.95
C SER A 212 2.06 -21.72 0.22
N GLY A 213 1.37 -22.86 0.09
CA GLY A 213 1.32 -23.84 1.20
C GLY A 213 0.61 -23.32 2.46
N LEU A 214 -0.27 -22.31 2.35
CA LEU A 214 -0.94 -21.68 3.50
C LEU A 214 -1.80 -22.65 4.34
N LYS A 215 -2.08 -23.85 3.81
CA LYS A 215 -2.84 -24.92 4.48
C LYS A 215 -1.94 -26.07 4.96
N ASP A 216 -0.61 -25.90 4.89
CA ASP A 216 0.33 -26.91 5.34
C ASP A 216 0.18 -27.14 6.85
N ASP A 217 0.58 -28.33 7.29
CA ASP A 217 0.57 -28.72 8.70
C ASP A 217 1.34 -27.73 9.57
N ALA A 218 0.87 -27.51 10.81
CA ALA A 218 1.44 -26.54 11.71
C ALA A 218 2.94 -26.73 11.95
N ALA A 219 3.42 -27.97 12.05
CA ALA A 219 4.84 -28.24 12.27
C ALA A 219 5.67 -27.93 11.00
N VAL A 220 5.10 -28.11 9.81
CA VAL A 220 5.74 -27.75 8.53
C VAL A 220 5.83 -26.23 8.41
N MET A 221 4.73 -25.51 8.62
CA MET A 221 4.70 -24.06 8.55
C MET A 221 5.65 -23.41 9.58
N THR A 222 5.69 -23.95 10.80
CA THR A 222 6.60 -23.49 11.85
C THR A 222 8.07 -23.61 11.41
N ARG A 223 8.51 -24.78 10.94
CA ARG A 223 9.90 -24.98 10.49
C ARG A 223 10.27 -24.06 9.33
N ARG A 224 9.33 -23.85 8.41
CA ARG A 224 9.49 -22.94 7.27
C ARG A 224 9.73 -21.50 7.72
N MET A 225 8.87 -20.98 8.61
CA MET A 225 8.98 -19.61 9.13
C MET A 225 10.22 -19.41 10.01
N VAL A 226 10.53 -20.37 10.88
CA VAL A 226 11.72 -20.32 11.75
C VAL A 226 12.99 -20.26 10.91
N LYS A 227 13.14 -21.15 9.91
CA LYS A 227 14.32 -21.14 9.04
C LYS A 227 14.45 -19.86 8.22
N ALA A 228 13.33 -19.23 7.84
CA ALA A 228 13.37 -17.94 7.18
C ALA A 228 13.85 -16.82 8.11
N LEU A 229 13.38 -16.80 9.37
CA LEU A 229 13.79 -15.84 10.40
C LEU A 229 15.26 -15.96 10.82
N GLU A 230 15.84 -17.16 10.69
CA GLU A 230 17.28 -17.41 10.89
C GLU A 230 18.13 -16.88 9.72
N ASN A 231 17.53 -16.49 8.59
CA ASN A 231 18.26 -15.94 7.45
C ASN A 231 18.77 -14.52 7.78
N PRO A 232 20.06 -14.22 7.57
CA PRO A 232 20.63 -12.91 7.88
C PRO A 232 19.99 -11.78 7.06
N HIS A 233 19.52 -12.07 5.84
CA HIS A 233 18.95 -11.06 4.95
C HIS A 233 17.49 -10.73 5.24
N LEU A 234 16.73 -11.57 5.95
CA LEU A 234 15.32 -11.28 6.22
C LEU A 234 15.20 -10.26 7.36
N ASP A 235 14.53 -9.13 7.18
CA ASP A 235 14.36 -8.13 8.26
C ASP A 235 12.98 -8.22 8.93
N ILE A 236 11.95 -8.41 8.12
CA ILE A 236 10.54 -8.32 8.53
C ILE A 236 9.79 -9.57 8.09
N LEU A 237 9.10 -10.24 9.03
CA LEU A 237 8.12 -11.27 8.69
C LEU A 237 6.78 -10.59 8.34
N GLY A 238 6.48 -10.52 7.05
CA GLY A 238 5.23 -9.98 6.51
C GLY A 238 4.03 -10.88 6.82
N HIS A 239 2.83 -10.28 6.86
CA HIS A 239 1.49 -10.84 7.09
C HIS A 239 1.48 -12.34 7.41
N CYS A 240 1.94 -12.66 8.63
CA CYS A 240 2.48 -13.97 8.97
C CYS A 240 1.44 -15.11 9.01
N THR A 241 0.14 -14.82 9.00
CA THR A 241 -0.89 -15.86 8.91
C THR A 241 -1.42 -16.03 7.49
N GLY A 242 -1.12 -15.08 6.60
CA GLY A 242 -1.65 -15.05 5.23
C GLY A 242 -3.17 -14.91 5.17
N ARG A 243 -3.86 -14.53 6.24
CA ARG A 243 -5.33 -14.46 6.24
C ARG A 243 -5.89 -13.38 5.30
N LEU A 244 -7.12 -13.57 4.89
CA LEU A 244 -7.94 -12.53 4.27
C LEU A 244 -9.32 -12.49 4.94
N LEU A 245 -9.71 -11.32 5.44
CA LEU A 245 -11.00 -11.08 6.07
C LEU A 245 -12.10 -10.93 5.01
N PRO A 246 -13.28 -11.54 5.23
CA PRO A 246 -14.43 -11.26 4.38
C PRO A 246 -14.84 -9.79 4.52
N ARG A 247 -15.43 -9.22 3.46
CA ARG A 247 -15.78 -7.79 3.42
C ARG A 247 -16.66 -7.31 4.58
N SER A 248 -17.46 -8.18 5.17
CA SER A 248 -18.30 -7.89 6.34
C SER A 248 -17.52 -7.68 7.64
N GLU A 249 -16.28 -8.15 7.72
CA GLU A 249 -15.41 -8.07 8.91
C GLU A 249 -14.29 -7.03 8.74
N GLN A 250 -14.18 -6.43 7.55
CA GLN A 250 -13.21 -5.38 7.28
C GLN A 250 -13.63 -4.06 7.97
N PRO A 251 -12.68 -3.24 8.42
CA PRO A 251 -12.99 -1.93 8.98
C PRO A 251 -13.66 -1.07 7.91
N ALA A 252 -14.51 -0.15 8.34
CA ALA A 252 -15.10 0.82 7.42
C ALA A 252 -13.98 1.66 6.78
N THR A 253 -13.73 1.42 5.50
CA THR A 253 -13.08 2.40 4.64
C THR A 253 -14.13 3.47 4.30
N SER A 254 -13.73 4.72 4.20
CA SER A 254 -14.63 5.82 3.83
C SER A 254 -15.51 5.44 2.65
N ALA A 255 -16.84 5.57 2.77
CA ALA A 255 -17.71 5.21 1.66
C ALA A 255 -17.60 6.27 0.56
N ALA A 256 -17.12 5.90 -0.64
CA ALA A 256 -17.17 6.84 -1.75
C ALA A 256 -18.63 7.10 -2.14
N PRO A 257 -18.96 8.31 -2.62
CA PRO A 257 -20.29 8.59 -3.17
C PRO A 257 -20.64 7.58 -4.28
N PRO A 258 -21.93 7.27 -4.47
CA PRO A 258 -22.37 6.30 -5.46
C PRO A 258 -21.86 6.66 -6.86
N ASP A 259 -21.43 5.64 -7.61
CA ASP A 259 -20.89 5.80 -8.96
C ASP A 259 -21.94 6.46 -9.87
N PRO A 260 -21.68 7.68 -10.39
CA PRO A 260 -22.60 8.39 -11.27
C PRO A 260 -22.87 7.63 -12.58
N GLU A 261 -21.90 6.87 -13.09
CA GLU A 261 -22.07 6.08 -14.33
C GLU A 261 -22.90 4.82 -14.11
N ALA A 262 -22.77 4.18 -12.94
CA ALA A 262 -23.61 3.06 -12.56
C ALA A 262 -25.07 3.53 -12.37
N ALA A 263 -25.29 4.68 -11.71
CA ALA A 263 -26.62 5.25 -11.52
C ALA A 263 -27.31 5.67 -12.83
N ALA A 264 -26.54 6.12 -13.83
CA ALA A 264 -27.06 6.42 -15.17
C ALA A 264 -27.46 5.13 -15.92
N LYS A 265 -26.61 4.09 -15.88
CA LYS A 265 -26.88 2.77 -16.49
C LYS A 265 -28.03 2.02 -15.81
N GLU A 266 -28.25 2.22 -14.50
CA GLU A 266 -29.40 1.66 -13.77
C GLU A 266 -30.73 2.34 -14.16
N LYS A 267 -30.71 3.66 -14.39
CA LYS A 267 -31.88 4.38 -14.91
C LYS A 267 -32.26 3.94 -16.33
N GLU A 268 -31.27 3.56 -17.14
CA GLU A 268 -31.47 3.02 -18.49
C GLU A 268 -31.95 1.54 -18.47
N LYS A 269 -31.44 0.73 -17.53
CA LYS A 269 -31.87 -0.67 -17.34
C LYS A 269 -33.29 -0.83 -16.77
N ARG A 270 -33.86 0.18 -16.13
CA ARG A 270 -35.26 0.14 -15.67
C ARG A 270 -36.30 0.10 -16.81
N GLY A 271 -35.87 0.16 -18.08
CA GLY A 271 -36.69 -0.11 -19.26
C GLY A 271 -36.57 -1.52 -19.86
N GLY A 272 -35.75 -2.42 -19.31
CA GLY A 272 -35.46 -3.74 -19.90
C GLY A 272 -35.47 -4.88 -18.89
N ARG A 273 -36.26 -5.93 -19.17
CA ARG A 273 -36.45 -7.11 -18.32
C ARG A 273 -35.14 -7.78 -17.88
N GLY A 274 -35.04 -8.01 -16.57
CA GLY A 274 -34.56 -9.22 -15.89
C GLY A 274 -33.26 -9.87 -16.38
N GLY A 275 -32.19 -9.69 -15.60
CA GLY A 275 -30.97 -10.48 -15.73
C GLY A 275 -29.92 -10.06 -14.70
N GLU A 276 -30.09 -10.50 -13.46
CA GLU A 276 -29.04 -10.43 -12.43
C GLU A 276 -27.84 -11.29 -12.88
N ARG A 277 -26.83 -10.64 -13.45
CA ARG A 277 -25.48 -11.19 -13.49
C ARG A 277 -24.73 -10.63 -12.30
N GLY A 278 -24.55 -11.51 -11.32
CA GLY A 278 -23.96 -11.22 -10.02
C GLY A 278 -22.61 -10.53 -10.11
N ARG A 279 -22.46 -9.53 -9.24
CA ARG A 279 -21.20 -8.95 -8.79
C ARG A 279 -20.20 -10.08 -8.49
N ARG A 280 -19.13 -10.20 -9.28
CA ARG A 280 -17.92 -10.93 -8.88
C ARG A 280 -16.95 -9.91 -8.31
N GLY A 281 -16.60 -10.03 -7.03
CA GLY A 281 -15.64 -9.16 -6.36
C GLY A 281 -15.91 -9.03 -4.86
N GLY A 282 -15.86 -10.15 -4.15
CA GLY A 282 -16.01 -10.21 -2.69
C GLY A 282 -15.77 -11.65 -2.27
N GLY A 283 -14.49 -12.04 -2.18
CA GLY A 283 -14.09 -13.41 -1.84
C GLY A 283 -14.54 -13.78 -0.42
N ASN A 284 -14.82 -15.06 -0.20
CA ASN A 284 -15.25 -15.66 1.08
C ASN A 284 -14.15 -15.63 2.17
N GLY A 285 -13.24 -14.65 2.16
CA GLY A 285 -12.04 -14.61 2.98
C GLY A 285 -11.04 -15.73 2.66
N ARG A 286 -9.95 -15.77 3.43
CA ARG A 286 -8.95 -16.84 3.47
C ARG A 286 -8.59 -17.06 4.94
N ALA A 287 -8.69 -18.31 5.39
CA ALA A 287 -8.34 -18.67 6.76
C ALA A 287 -6.86 -18.43 7.05
N GLU A 288 -6.56 -18.26 8.33
CA GLU A 288 -5.20 -18.15 8.88
C GLU A 288 -4.44 -19.48 8.70
N SER A 289 -3.15 -19.39 8.32
CA SER A 289 -2.23 -20.51 8.46
C SER A 289 -2.04 -20.88 9.93
N THR A 290 -1.86 -22.18 10.18
CA THR A 290 -1.55 -22.70 11.52
C THR A 290 -0.05 -22.87 11.67
N PHE A 291 0.51 -22.38 12.78
CA PHE A 291 1.92 -22.56 13.16
C PHE A 291 2.08 -22.39 14.68
N ASP A 292 3.21 -22.81 15.22
CA ASP A 292 3.60 -22.55 16.60
C ASP A 292 4.09 -21.09 16.71
N ALA A 293 3.19 -20.22 17.15
CA ALA A 293 3.47 -18.80 17.29
C ALA A 293 4.55 -18.50 18.34
N ASP A 294 4.67 -19.33 19.37
CA ASP A 294 5.64 -19.09 20.44
C ASP A 294 7.06 -19.36 19.90
N ALA A 295 7.23 -20.44 19.13
CA ALA A 295 8.50 -20.74 18.45
C ALA A 295 8.86 -19.68 17.40
N VAL A 296 7.91 -19.28 16.55
CA VAL A 296 8.15 -18.28 15.48
C VAL A 296 8.50 -16.92 16.09
N PHE A 297 7.75 -16.42 17.07
CA PHE A 297 8.00 -15.10 17.66
C PHE A 297 9.24 -15.08 18.56
N ALA A 298 9.54 -16.16 19.28
CA ALA A 298 10.81 -16.27 20.01
C ALA A 298 12.02 -16.23 19.06
N THR A 299 11.91 -16.88 17.88
CA THR A 299 12.97 -16.83 16.85
C THR A 299 13.11 -15.42 16.29
N ALA A 300 12.01 -14.76 15.93
CA ALA A 300 12.03 -13.38 15.45
C ALA A 300 12.69 -12.44 16.47
N ALA A 301 12.29 -12.50 17.74
CA ALA A 301 12.89 -11.70 18.79
C ALA A 301 14.37 -12.02 19.02
N GLY A 302 14.77 -13.29 18.96
CA GLY A 302 16.15 -13.73 19.15
C GLY A 302 17.11 -13.25 18.05
N HIS A 303 16.60 -13.07 16.83
CA HIS A 303 17.36 -12.56 15.68
C HIS A 303 17.10 -11.06 15.40
N ASP A 304 16.45 -10.36 16.32
CA ASP A 304 16.04 -8.95 16.21
C ASP A 304 15.16 -8.61 14.99
N LYS A 305 14.42 -9.59 14.48
CA LYS A 305 13.51 -9.43 13.33
C LYS A 305 12.18 -8.80 13.75
N ALA A 306 11.58 -8.01 12.87
CA ALA A 306 10.28 -7.40 13.12
C ALA A 306 9.12 -8.28 12.63
N ILE A 307 7.98 -8.19 13.31
CA ILE A 307 6.70 -8.76 12.85
C ILE A 307 5.85 -7.64 12.25
N GLU A 308 5.40 -7.81 11.01
CA GLU A 308 4.55 -6.81 10.35
C GLU A 308 3.16 -6.74 11.01
N ILE A 309 2.72 -5.53 11.36
CA ILE A 309 1.32 -5.17 11.63
C ILE A 309 0.73 -4.65 10.32
N ASN A 310 0.30 -5.58 9.46
CA ASN A 310 -0.23 -5.25 8.15
C ASN A 310 -1.56 -4.49 8.27
N SER A 311 -1.62 -3.32 7.66
CA SER A 311 -2.72 -2.36 7.81
C SER A 311 -3.79 -2.49 6.73
N ARG A 312 -3.57 -3.35 5.72
CA ARG A 312 -4.51 -3.58 4.64
C ARG A 312 -5.86 -4.05 5.20
N PRO A 313 -7.00 -3.41 4.86
CA PRO A 313 -8.30 -3.70 5.47
C PRO A 313 -8.73 -5.17 5.39
N GLU A 314 -8.35 -5.84 4.31
CA GLU A 314 -8.64 -7.25 4.08
C GLU A 314 -7.63 -8.20 4.73
N ARG A 315 -6.50 -7.74 5.27
CA ARG A 315 -5.55 -8.59 6.00
C ARG A 315 -5.67 -8.38 7.50
N LEU A 316 -5.41 -7.16 7.96
CA LEU A 316 -5.26 -6.79 9.37
C LEU A 316 -4.43 -7.83 10.14
N ASP A 317 -3.34 -8.29 9.57
CA ASP A 317 -2.55 -9.42 10.06
C ASP A 317 -1.36 -8.93 10.90
N PRO A 318 -0.85 -9.66 11.92
CA PRO A 318 -1.45 -10.78 12.65
C PRO A 318 -2.79 -10.45 13.34
N PRO A 319 -3.72 -11.39 13.59
CA PRO A 319 -4.83 -11.14 14.53
C PRO A 319 -4.33 -10.60 15.88
N LYS A 320 -5.12 -9.76 16.57
CA LYS A 320 -4.75 -9.15 17.87
C LYS A 320 -4.23 -10.15 18.91
N ARG A 321 -4.72 -11.39 18.90
CA ARG A 321 -4.23 -12.47 19.77
C ARG A 321 -2.76 -12.84 19.52
N LEU A 322 -2.32 -12.84 18.26
CA LEU A 322 -0.94 -13.12 17.87
C LEU A 322 -0.07 -11.87 18.04
N LEU A 323 -0.62 -10.68 17.77
CA LEU A 323 0.08 -9.43 18.03
C LEU A 323 0.51 -9.32 19.50
N ARG A 324 -0.36 -9.68 20.44
CA ARG A 324 -0.02 -9.73 21.88
C ARG A 324 1.04 -10.79 22.20
N LYS A 325 0.95 -11.99 21.60
CA LYS A 325 1.98 -13.03 21.76
C LYS A 325 3.36 -12.57 21.24
N ALA A 326 3.41 -11.91 20.09
CA ALA A 326 4.64 -11.34 19.56
C ALA A 326 5.22 -10.28 20.50
N LEU A 327 4.37 -9.45 21.11
CA LEU A 327 4.80 -8.44 22.08
C LEU A 327 5.35 -9.10 23.35
N GLU A 328 4.68 -10.13 23.87
CA GLU A 328 5.12 -10.92 25.02
C GLU A 328 6.47 -11.62 24.76
N ALA A 329 6.70 -12.09 23.53
CA ALA A 329 7.98 -12.67 23.11
C ALA A 329 9.12 -11.63 22.96
N GLY A 330 8.79 -10.33 22.98
CA GLY A 330 9.77 -9.25 22.87
C GLY A 330 10.07 -8.81 21.43
N CYS A 331 9.23 -9.18 20.46
CA CYS A 331 9.41 -8.78 19.06
C CYS A 331 9.40 -7.26 18.88
N ARG A 332 10.10 -6.82 17.82
CA ARG A 332 9.83 -5.52 17.18
C ARG A 332 8.67 -5.65 16.21
N PHE A 333 8.12 -4.51 15.82
CA PHE A 333 7.01 -4.42 14.89
C PHE A 333 7.28 -3.40 13.80
N THR A 334 6.72 -3.66 12.63
CA THR A 334 6.47 -2.63 11.62
C THR A 334 4.97 -2.39 11.49
N ILE A 335 4.55 -1.18 11.08
CA ILE A 335 3.16 -0.85 10.74
C ILE A 335 3.14 -0.44 9.28
N ASP A 336 2.82 -1.41 8.43
CA ASP A 336 2.96 -1.25 6.99
C ASP A 336 1.63 -1.46 6.29
N THR A 337 1.46 -0.85 5.13
CA THR A 337 0.18 -0.83 4.43
C THR A 337 -0.03 -1.99 3.48
N ASP A 338 1.06 -2.60 2.97
CA ASP A 338 0.99 -3.51 1.83
C ASP A 338 0.22 -2.81 0.69
N ALA A 339 0.61 -1.56 0.42
CA ALA A 339 -0.07 -0.68 -0.52
C ALA A 339 0.27 -1.04 -1.96
N HIS A 340 -0.76 -1.31 -2.76
CA HIS A 340 -0.71 -1.51 -4.21
C HIS A 340 -1.13 -0.26 -4.99
N ALA A 341 -1.48 0.83 -4.30
CA ALA A 341 -1.81 2.12 -4.90
C ALA A 341 -1.58 3.27 -3.93
N PRO A 342 -1.36 4.52 -4.40
CA PRO A 342 -0.95 5.63 -3.54
C PRO A 342 -1.92 5.94 -2.39
N GLY A 343 -3.23 5.91 -2.63
CA GLY A 343 -4.22 6.14 -1.56
C GLY A 343 -4.24 5.08 -0.46
N GLN A 344 -3.65 3.91 -0.70
CA GLN A 344 -3.58 2.82 0.26
C GLN A 344 -2.49 3.03 1.31
N LEU A 345 -1.51 3.90 1.05
CA LEU A 345 -0.49 4.30 2.03
C LEU A 345 -1.12 4.96 3.27
N ASP A 346 -2.32 5.54 3.13
CA ASP A 346 -3.05 6.12 4.26
C ASP A 346 -3.71 5.07 5.18
N TRP A 347 -3.61 3.78 4.84
CA TRP A 347 -4.16 2.69 5.66
C TRP A 347 -3.37 2.43 6.94
N GLN A 348 -2.16 2.97 7.13
CA GLN A 348 -1.38 2.81 8.38
C GLN A 348 -2.19 3.13 9.65
N ARG A 349 -3.24 3.96 9.54
CA ARG A 349 -4.19 4.21 10.63
C ARG A 349 -4.75 2.91 11.24
N PHE A 350 -5.07 1.90 10.42
CA PHE A 350 -5.66 0.65 10.90
C PHE A 350 -4.63 -0.20 11.69
N GLY A 351 -3.36 -0.15 11.27
CA GLY A 351 -2.27 -0.76 12.02
C GLY A 351 -2.01 -0.02 13.34
N CYS A 352 -2.05 1.32 13.34
CA CYS A 352 -1.94 2.15 14.54
C CYS A 352 -3.03 1.83 15.57
N GLU A 353 -4.30 1.81 15.16
CA GLU A 353 -5.44 1.44 16.02
C GLU A 353 -5.23 0.05 16.65
N ARG A 354 -4.72 -0.90 15.87
CA ARG A 354 -4.45 -2.26 16.35
C ARG A 354 -3.27 -2.32 17.30
N ALA A 355 -2.20 -1.56 17.05
CA ALA A 355 -1.04 -1.44 17.90
C ALA A 355 -1.43 -0.83 19.27
N ILE A 356 -2.17 0.29 19.27
CA ILE A 356 -2.71 0.92 20.48
C ILE A 356 -3.63 -0.04 21.24
N ALA A 357 -4.56 -0.72 20.56
CA ALA A 357 -5.46 -1.69 21.18
C ALA A 357 -4.75 -2.94 21.75
N CYS A 358 -3.50 -3.18 21.37
CA CYS A 358 -2.66 -4.25 21.90
C CYS A 358 -1.54 -3.73 22.82
N ALA A 359 -1.53 -2.42 23.14
CA ALA A 359 -0.53 -1.76 23.95
C ALA A 359 0.92 -1.98 23.45
N VAL A 360 1.10 -2.03 22.12
CA VAL A 360 2.45 -2.05 21.52
C VAL A 360 3.09 -0.68 21.77
N PRO A 361 4.24 -0.62 22.46
CA PRO A 361 4.84 0.65 22.79
C PRO A 361 5.60 1.23 21.57
N PRO A 362 5.61 2.55 21.35
CA PRO A 362 6.22 3.17 20.16
C PRO A 362 7.69 2.80 19.92
N GLU A 363 8.48 2.60 20.98
CA GLU A 363 9.90 2.20 20.88
C GLU A 363 10.11 0.80 20.28
N ARG A 364 9.07 -0.04 20.24
CA ARG A 364 9.08 -1.34 19.56
C ARG A 364 8.65 -1.25 18.09
N ILE A 365 8.22 -0.08 17.62
CA ILE A 365 7.72 0.14 16.25
C ILE A 365 8.83 0.79 15.43
N VAL A 366 9.43 0.01 14.52
CA VAL A 366 10.56 0.40 13.67
C VAL A 366 10.21 1.61 12.79
N ASN A 367 8.96 1.73 12.33
CA ASN A 367 8.51 2.85 11.51
C ASN A 367 8.61 4.22 12.21
N THR A 368 8.84 4.27 13.53
CA THR A 368 9.06 5.54 14.26
C THR A 368 10.50 6.04 14.20
N TRP A 369 11.42 5.23 13.65
CA TRP A 369 12.85 5.49 13.68
C TRP A 369 13.29 6.40 12.53
N SER A 370 14.42 7.09 12.74
CA SER A 370 15.05 7.80 11.63
C SER A 370 15.48 6.83 10.54
N LEU A 371 15.68 7.36 9.33
CA LEU A 371 16.25 6.60 8.21
C LEU A 371 17.56 5.92 8.59
N ASP A 372 18.45 6.63 9.29
CA ASP A 372 19.76 6.10 9.69
C ASP A 372 19.64 4.95 10.69
N ASP A 373 18.71 5.05 11.64
CA ASP A 373 18.45 4.00 12.62
C ASP A 373 17.84 2.74 11.97
N LEU A 374 16.89 2.93 11.04
CA LEU A 374 16.30 1.82 10.26
C LEU A 374 17.39 1.06 9.50
N LEU A 375 18.24 1.78 8.76
CA LEU A 375 19.31 1.18 7.96
C LEU A 375 20.43 0.59 8.84
N ALA A 376 20.68 1.14 10.02
CA ALA A 376 21.62 0.57 10.98
C ALA A 376 21.10 -0.76 11.55
N TRP A 377 19.79 -0.87 11.78
CA TRP A 377 19.16 -2.10 12.24
C TRP A 377 19.22 -3.20 11.19
N THR A 378 18.81 -2.94 9.94
CA THR A 378 18.84 -3.99 8.88
C THR A 378 20.25 -4.50 8.60
N ARG A 379 21.24 -3.60 8.50
CA ARG A 379 22.67 -3.99 8.40
C ARG A 379 23.20 -4.77 9.59
N GLY A 380 22.57 -4.64 10.76
CA GLY A 380 22.95 -5.39 11.97
C GLY A 380 22.69 -6.90 11.85
N HIS A 381 21.78 -7.31 10.96
CA HIS A 381 21.43 -8.72 10.77
C HIS A 381 22.48 -9.54 10.02
N GLU A 382 23.29 -8.91 9.16
CA GLU A 382 24.35 -9.58 8.41
C GLU A 382 25.56 -9.97 9.27
N GLY A 383 25.69 -9.38 10.47
CA GLY A 383 26.83 -9.57 11.38
C GLY A 383 26.56 -10.47 12.59
N GLY A 384 25.39 -11.11 12.67
CA GLY A 384 24.89 -11.89 13.81
C GLY A 384 25.24 -13.38 13.81
#